data_AF-A0AA96DIN4-F1
#
_entry.id   AF-A0AA96DIN4-F1
#
_cell.length_a   1.000
_cell.length_b   1.000
_cell.length_c   1.000
_cell.angle_alpha   90.00
_cell.angle_beta   90.00
_cell.angle_gamma   90.00
#
_symmetry.space_group_name_H-M   'P 1'
#
loop_
_entity.id
_entity.type
_entity.pdbx_description
1 polymer ?
#
loop_
_entity_poly.entity_id
_entity_poly.type
_entity_poly.pdbx_seq_one_letter_code
_entity_poly.pdbx_strand_id
1 'polypeptide(L)'
;MANLAQIQSIAQGQFFVKDSLGNLTELKVGDTVSLNDTIAAASSNTDLSKIEILFDTNELITLSQGEQLLDTTLLASTFGNEELAFDK
;
A
#
# COMPACT_ATOMS: atom_id res chain seq x y z
N MET A 1 13.55 -14.88 3.31
CA MET A 1 13.21 -13.62 4.00
C MET A 1 11.79 -13.31 3.59
N ALA A 2 10.87 -13.15 4.55
CA ALA A 2 9.52 -12.69 4.21
C ALA A 2 9.66 -11.21 3.86
N ASN A 3 9.29 -10.81 2.65
CA ASN A 3 9.22 -9.39 2.29
C ASN A 3 8.00 -8.84 3.00
N LEU A 4 8.22 -8.27 4.19
CA LEU A 4 7.18 -7.69 5.02
C LEU A 4 7.11 -6.20 4.74
N ALA A 5 5.91 -5.66 4.84
CA ALA A 5 5.68 -4.23 4.85
C ALA A 5 4.97 -3.86 6.13
N GLN A 6 5.33 -2.72 6.72
CA GLN A 6 4.76 -2.24 7.97
C GLN A 6 3.97 -0.96 7.72
N ILE A 7 2.82 -0.84 8.37
CA ILE A 7 2.02 0.38 8.31
C ILE A 7 2.71 1.47 9.15
N GLN A 8 3.25 2.48 8.48
CA GLN A 8 3.93 3.61 9.11
C GLN A 8 2.95 4.64 9.65
N SER A 9 1.91 4.94 8.88
CA SER A 9 0.93 5.94 9.25
C SER A 9 -0.41 5.69 8.58
N ILE A 10 -1.49 6.11 9.25
CA ILE A 10 -2.84 6.16 8.69
C ILE A 10 -3.40 7.53 9.04
N ALA A 11 -3.60 8.36 8.03
CA ALA A 11 -4.21 9.68 8.15
C ALA A 11 -5.67 9.59 7.71
N GLN A 12 -6.59 9.50 8.68
CA GLN A 12 -8.05 9.41 8.47
C GLN A 12 -8.49 8.21 7.61
N GLY A 13 -9.73 7.79 7.81
CA GLY A 13 -10.28 6.63 7.11
C GLY A 13 -9.87 5.30 7.71
N GLN A 14 -10.30 4.23 7.03
CA GLN A 14 -10.07 2.84 7.38
C GLN A 14 -9.47 2.11 6.18
N PHE A 15 -8.54 1.21 6.45
CA PHE A 15 -7.87 0.42 5.44
C PHE A 15 -7.88 -1.04 5.87
N PHE A 16 -7.94 -1.94 4.90
CA PHE A 16 -8.04 -3.37 5.12
C PHE A 16 -6.97 -4.08 4.32
N VAL A 17 -6.39 -5.12 4.89
CA VAL A 17 -5.57 -6.07 4.15
C VAL A 17 -6.42 -7.27 3.80
N LYS A 18 -6.41 -7.64 2.52
CA LYS A 18 -6.99 -8.86 1.99
C LYS A 18 -5.87 -9.88 1.83
N ASP A 19 -5.95 -10.94 2.61
CA ASP A 19 -5.01 -12.05 2.50
C ASP A 19 -5.27 -12.89 1.22
N SER A 20 -4.36 -13.81 0.91
CA SER A 20 -4.50 -14.75 -0.21
C SER A 20 -5.73 -15.67 -0.13
N LEU A 21 -6.37 -15.78 1.04
CA LEU A 21 -7.60 -16.55 1.27
C LEU A 21 -8.85 -15.68 1.07
N GLY A 22 -8.69 -14.37 0.88
CA GLY A 22 -9.76 -13.39 0.69
C GLY A 22 -10.31 -12.80 2.00
N ASN A 23 -9.70 -13.06 3.15
CA ASN A 23 -10.10 -12.46 4.42
C ASN A 23 -9.65 -11.00 4.49
N LEU A 24 -10.56 -10.12 4.85
CA LEU A 24 -10.29 -8.70 5.08
C LEU A 24 -10.03 -8.46 6.56
N THR A 25 -8.86 -7.94 6.89
CA THR A 25 -8.48 -7.54 8.25
C THR A 25 -8.23 -6.04 8.28
N GLU A 26 -8.80 -5.33 9.25
CA GLU A 26 -8.56 -3.89 9.41
C GLU A 26 -7.08 -3.64 9.78
N LEU A 27 -6.44 -2.71 9.07
CA LEU A 27 -5.05 -2.32 9.27
C LEU A 27 -4.92 -1.17 10.26
N LYS A 28 -3.91 -1.25 11.12
CA LYS A 28 -3.54 -0.23 12.08
C LYS A 28 -2.05 0.10 11.97
N VAL A 29 -1.69 1.31 12.42
CA VAL A 29 -0.29 1.73 12.48
C VAL A 29 0.51 0.74 13.32
N GLY A 30 1.62 0.25 12.76
CA GLY A 30 2.46 -0.77 13.35
C GLY A 30 2.16 -2.20 12.88
N ASP A 31 1.01 -2.46 12.23
CA ASP A 31 0.71 -3.77 11.66
C ASP A 31 1.65 -4.10 10.49
N THR A 32 1.88 -5.40 10.29
CA THR A 32 2.70 -5.92 9.20
C THR A 32 1.85 -6.69 8.20
N VAL A 33 2.07 -6.43 6.92
CA VAL A 33 1.45 -7.11 5.78
C VAL A 33 2.52 -7.82 4.96
N SER A 34 2.12 -8.83 4.21
CA SER A 34 3.04 -9.59 3.37
C SER A 34 2.95 -9.14 1.93
N LEU A 35 4.05 -9.32 1.21
CA LEU A 35 4.01 -9.28 -0.25
C LEU A 35 2.97 -10.30 -0.77
N ASN A 36 2.22 -9.91 -1.81
CA ASN A 36 1.02 -10.53 -2.39
C ASN A 36 -0.30 -10.29 -1.64
N ASP A 37 -0.29 -9.60 -0.49
CA ASP A 37 -1.53 -9.13 0.11
C ASP A 37 -2.07 -7.92 -0.68
N THR A 38 -3.39 -7.72 -0.64
CA THR A 38 -4.03 -6.56 -1.27
C THR A 38 -4.54 -5.59 -0.21
N ILE A 39 -4.13 -4.34 -0.27
CA ILE A 39 -4.64 -3.30 0.61
C ILE A 39 -5.85 -2.64 -0.03
N ALA A 40 -6.98 -2.63 0.66
CA ALA A 40 -8.21 -2.00 0.24
C ALA A 40 -8.54 -0.81 1.14
N ALA A 41 -8.79 0.35 0.54
CA ALA A 41 -9.37 1.49 1.23
C ALA A 41 -10.87 1.27 1.47
N ALA A 42 -11.37 1.66 2.64
CA ALA A 42 -12.81 1.64 2.91
C ALA A 42 -13.56 2.57 1.94
N SER A 43 -14.78 2.21 1.55
CA SER A 43 -15.62 3.08 0.72
C SER A 43 -16.07 4.36 1.43
N SER A 44 -15.91 4.43 2.76
CA SER A 44 -16.13 5.63 3.56
C SER A 44 -14.92 6.59 3.58
N ASN A 45 -13.79 6.19 2.99
CA ASN A 45 -12.63 7.05 2.90
C ASN A 45 -12.90 8.26 2.00
N THR A 46 -12.30 9.37 2.38
CA THR A 46 -12.35 10.64 1.64
C THR A 46 -10.99 10.92 1.03
N ASP A 47 -10.88 12.00 0.25
CA ASP A 47 -9.59 12.44 -0.32
C ASP A 47 -8.54 12.81 0.75
N LEU A 48 -8.97 12.99 2.01
CA LEU A 48 -8.08 13.21 3.16
C LEU A 48 -7.57 11.90 3.78
N SER A 49 -8.15 10.76 3.39
CA SER A 49 -7.77 9.44 3.90
C SER A 49 -6.51 8.97 3.20
N LYS A 50 -5.53 8.49 3.96
CA LYS A 50 -4.24 8.05 3.43
C LYS A 50 -3.62 7.00 4.36
N ILE A 51 -3.09 5.93 3.78
CA ILE A 51 -2.23 4.97 4.48
C ILE A 51 -0.82 5.01 3.88
N GLU A 52 0.18 4.92 4.74
CA GLU A 52 1.60 4.84 4.39
C GLU A 52 2.14 3.49 4.84
N ILE A 53 2.74 2.76 3.90
CA ILE A 53 3.18 1.37 4.05
C ILE A 53 4.64 1.32 3.67
N LEU A 54 5.51 1.00 4.63
CA LEU A 54 6.95 0.91 4.43
C LEU A 54 7.37 -0.55 4.29
N PHE A 55 7.99 -0.87 3.16
CA PHE A 55 8.58 -2.17 2.92
C PHE A 55 9.97 -2.26 3.54
N ASP A 56 10.39 -3.49 3.85
CA ASP A 56 11.75 -3.79 4.31
C ASP A 56 12.85 -3.34 3.30
N THR A 57 12.47 -3.11 2.04
CA THR A 57 13.34 -2.52 0.98
C THR A 57 13.51 -1.00 1.11
N ASN A 58 12.98 -0.38 2.17
CA ASN A 58 12.86 1.07 2.36
C ASN A 58 11.92 1.77 1.35
N GLU A 59 11.05 1.04 0.67
CA GLU A 59 10.07 1.60 -0.25
C GLU A 59 8.79 1.99 0.49
N LEU A 60 8.29 3.20 0.23
CA LEU A 60 7.07 3.72 0.83
C LEU A 60 5.94 3.73 -0.20
N ILE A 61 4.90 2.96 0.07
CA ILE A 61 3.67 2.95 -0.73
C ILE A 61 2.60 3.76 -0.01
N THR A 62 1.86 4.54 -0.79
CA THR A 62 0.72 5.33 -0.30
C THR A 62 -0.55 4.98 -1.04
N LEU A 63 -1.62 4.78 -0.28
CA LEU A 63 -2.96 4.53 -0.80
C LEU A 63 -3.96 5.44 -0.11
N SER A 64 -4.88 6.03 -0.87
CA SER A 64 -5.99 6.83 -0.32
C SER A 64 -7.34 6.19 -0.59
N GLN A 65 -7.52 5.66 -1.81
CA GLN A 65 -8.77 5.13 -2.34
C GLN A 65 -8.49 3.86 -3.18
N GLY A 66 -9.48 2.98 -3.34
CA GLY A 66 -9.38 1.78 -4.17
C GLY A 66 -8.62 0.63 -3.50
N GLU A 67 -8.06 -0.26 -4.32
CA GLU A 67 -7.29 -1.42 -3.87
C GLU A 67 -5.88 -1.41 -4.50
N GLN A 68 -4.88 -1.85 -3.75
CA GLN A 68 -3.49 -1.94 -4.19
C GLN A 68 -2.92 -3.32 -3.84
N LEU A 69 -2.50 -4.07 -4.85
CA LEU A 69 -1.79 -5.33 -4.66
C LEU A 69 -0.32 -5.03 -4.33
N LEU A 70 0.15 -5.55 -3.20
CA LEU A 70 1.54 -5.39 -2.77
C LEU A 70 2.42 -6.43 -3.45
N ASP A 71 2.73 -6.26 -4.74
CA ASP A 71 3.61 -7.17 -5.47
C ASP A 71 4.99 -6.58 -5.76
N THR A 72 5.93 -7.41 -6.23
CA THR A 72 7.27 -6.96 -6.60
C THR A 72 7.29 -6.01 -7.80
N THR A 73 6.23 -5.98 -8.60
CA THR A 73 6.16 -5.12 -9.79
C THR A 73 5.81 -3.69 -9.40
N LEU A 74 5.01 -3.50 -8.35
CA LEU A 74 4.73 -2.20 -7.75
C LEU A 74 6.02 -1.51 -7.29
N LEU A 75 6.90 -2.26 -6.61
CA LEU A 75 8.23 -1.81 -6.15
C LEU A 75 9.14 -1.43 -7.34
N ALA A 76 9.14 -2.27 -8.38
CA ALA A 76 9.88 -1.97 -9.61
C ALA A 76 9.35 -0.73 -10.35
N SER A 77 8.04 -0.47 -10.31
CA SER A 77 7.42 0.70 -10.94
C SER A 77 7.61 1.99 -10.14
N THR A 78 7.74 1.95 -8.81
CA THR A 78 8.03 3.14 -7.99
C THR A 78 9.44 3.70 -8.20
N PHE A 79 10.37 2.89 -8.71
CA PHE A 79 11.71 3.35 -9.13
C PHE A 79 11.88 3.48 -10.65
N GLY A 80 10.90 3.06 -11.46
CA GLY A 80 11.09 2.86 -12.89
C GLY A 80 10.43 3.86 -13.84
N ASN A 81 9.54 4.75 -13.36
CA ASN A 81 8.70 5.53 -14.27
C ASN A 81 8.60 7.03 -13.96
N GLU A 82 9.65 7.64 -13.42
CA GLU A 82 9.93 9.06 -13.69
C GLU A 82 10.46 9.23 -15.13
N GLU A 83 9.77 8.71 -16.14
CA GLU A 83 9.92 9.24 -17.50
C GLU A 83 9.19 10.59 -17.48
N LEU A 84 9.90 11.64 -17.05
CA LEU A 84 9.60 13.01 -17.41
C LEU A 84 9.70 13.13 -18.94
N ALA A 85 8.68 12.65 -19.64
CA ALA A 85 8.50 12.91 -21.06
C ALA A 85 8.09 14.39 -21.23
N PHE A 86 9.06 15.28 -21.05
CA PHE A 86 9.03 16.58 -21.71
C PHE A 86 9.57 16.38 -23.11
N ASP A 87 8.70 15.87 -23.99
CA ASP A 87 8.93 15.90 -25.43
C ASP A 87 8.94 17.38 -25.88
N LYS A 88 10.03 17.81 -26.53
CA LYS A 88 10.07 19.07 -27.29
C LYS A 88 10.91 18.91 -28.56
#